data_AF-A0A4R1R1Z5-F1
#
_entry.id   AF-A0A4R1R1Z5-F1
#
_cell.length_a   1.000
_cell.length_b   1.000
_cell.length_c   1.000
_cell.angle_alpha   90.00
_cell.angle_beta   90.00
_cell.angle_gamma   90.00
#
_symmetry.space_group_name_H-M   'P 1'
#
loop_
_entity.id
_entity.type
_entity.pdbx_description
1 polymer ?
#
loop_
_entity_poly.entity_id
_entity_poly.type
_entity_poly.pdbx_seq_one_letter_code
_entity_poly.pdbx_strand_id
1 'polypeptide(L)'
;MTKSKLKELSYYLFFGLMIFAKGIGLDSGDKIYYLLSAAACVCVVLKLILTKYNKKQIAAMILLCLIAFAAYRNSGRLGILLTTLTVVGIKDIDIRKLFKIGAVVYTVSFIGTVLAAGIGIIPNPLVVHDKGNIGEIIRWGMGYSTGNVFHESYFILVALVGYALKDKFNFKKAMGFMLGNILVFLFSVSYTGIIVTTFYLALNLYAVNKSELSRGEKLLSQLFFPACLLISFGGPQLLNYPFMQKLDSMMQARLSFSQYYLWNQPITLFGTRMKDLPNFWTIMDNGYVYFFMTFGVIAFLLFCIGYIILIAGFSGILNKIGKRKHLRKCEKDLPALAMILSFLLYGIMEQFISNSFMNVSLLFMGIILYGKEADEKTGNRCNKYLSRIRKVVIGKKYFYGTGAVGGTIFLCCYLLRTTMPDYVEVPVRALGYVDAQSVIIHAVDTGASEGDLEEEMEQYVQAVCNEGAIRDILRETGLNGRLTEAQVNAALEFSFPQSVRSNKRYDAFRVRLFELYSDISEEEYRVLLTRIISGNAMADEIYPERIMKDSGSDRIEHISQDKNYMVEKTGNIVRIEYVRGALLNIFEGYLLGSILFVMIGMVRYNDKQKGEQKQKNENSD
;
A
#
# COMPACT_ATOMS: atom_id res chain seq x y z
N MET A 1 -4.48 14.66 37.22
CA MET A 1 -3.84 13.47 36.60
C MET A 1 -2.39 13.38 37.07
N THR A 2 -1.86 12.22 37.49
CA THR A 2 -0.46 12.16 37.98
C THR A 2 0.54 12.39 36.84
N LYS A 3 1.69 13.03 37.12
CA LYS A 3 2.75 13.31 36.13
C LYS A 3 3.17 12.05 35.33
N SER A 4 3.17 10.89 35.99
CA SER A 4 3.44 9.58 35.35
C SER A 4 2.38 9.12 34.36
N LYS A 5 1.09 9.43 34.59
CA LYS A 5 0.02 9.08 33.65
C LYS A 5 0.03 10.01 32.43
N LEU A 6 0.40 11.29 32.63
CA LEU A 6 0.52 12.26 31.54
C LEU A 6 1.65 11.93 30.57
N LYS A 7 2.82 11.49 31.05
CA LYS A 7 3.91 11.05 30.17
C LYS A 7 3.50 9.86 29.28
N GLU A 8 2.82 8.87 29.86
CA GLU A 8 2.37 7.66 29.14
C GLU A 8 1.30 8.02 28.11
N LEU A 9 0.28 8.79 28.51
CA LEU A 9 -0.79 9.21 27.63
C LEU A 9 -0.27 10.02 26.45
N SER A 10 0.68 10.94 26.69
CA SER A 10 1.28 11.75 25.63
C SER A 10 1.99 10.88 24.58
N TYR A 11 2.73 9.84 25.01
CA TYR A 11 3.35 8.91 24.06
C TYR A 11 2.32 8.06 23.30
N TYR A 12 1.29 7.56 23.99
CA TYR A 12 0.24 6.76 23.34
C TYR A 12 -0.57 7.58 22.35
N LEU A 13 -0.80 8.88 22.61
CA LEU A 13 -1.42 9.78 21.66
C LEU A 13 -0.51 10.04 20.45
N PHE A 14 0.78 10.31 20.67
CA PHE A 14 1.76 10.44 19.58
C PHE A 14 1.75 9.21 18.66
N PHE A 15 1.92 8.03 19.24
CA PHE A 15 1.97 6.79 18.48
C PHE A 15 0.60 6.46 17.85
N GLY A 16 -0.48 6.67 18.60
CA GLY A 16 -1.86 6.44 18.16
C GLY A 16 -2.27 7.29 16.96
N LEU A 17 -1.94 8.59 16.97
CA LEU A 17 -2.22 9.49 15.85
C LEU A 17 -1.47 9.07 14.58
N MET A 18 -0.18 8.73 14.72
CA MET A 18 0.65 8.37 13.58
C MET A 18 0.32 6.99 13.01
N ILE A 19 0.05 6.01 13.87
CA ILE A 19 -0.37 4.68 13.43
C ILE A 19 -1.80 4.71 12.85
N PHE A 20 -2.67 5.60 13.34
CA PHE A 20 -3.97 5.87 12.74
C PHE A 20 -3.81 6.46 11.33
N ALA A 21 -3.03 7.53 11.18
CA ALA A 21 -2.73 8.15 9.89
C ALA A 21 -2.23 7.12 8.87
N LYS A 22 -1.27 6.27 9.26
CA LYS A 22 -0.78 5.19 8.40
C LYS A 22 -1.81 4.08 8.17
N GLY A 23 -2.61 3.74 9.17
CA GLY A 23 -3.66 2.75 9.06
C GLY A 23 -4.75 3.14 8.05
N ILE A 24 -5.02 4.44 7.87
CA ILE A 24 -5.96 4.94 6.86
C ILE A 24 -5.30 5.29 5.52
N GLY A 25 -4.02 4.94 5.33
CA GLY A 25 -3.32 5.11 4.06
C GLY A 25 -2.73 6.49 3.80
N LEU A 26 -2.74 7.41 4.78
CA LEU A 26 -2.21 8.76 4.58
C LEU A 26 -0.67 8.77 4.44
N ASP A 27 -0.18 9.59 3.51
CA ASP A 27 1.25 9.76 3.25
C ASP A 27 1.69 11.24 3.20
N SER A 28 2.96 11.47 2.86
CA SER A 28 3.52 12.82 2.80
C SER A 28 2.97 13.68 1.65
N GLY A 29 2.11 13.14 0.79
CA GLY A 29 1.35 13.92 -0.19
C GLY A 29 0.11 14.58 0.41
N ASP A 30 -0.39 14.07 1.54
CA ASP A 30 -1.65 14.52 2.12
C ASP A 30 -1.49 15.66 3.13
N LYS A 31 -2.26 16.74 2.98
CA LYS A 31 -2.30 17.84 3.96
C LYS A 31 -2.72 17.36 5.36
N ILE A 32 -3.65 16.41 5.42
CA ILE A 32 -4.14 15.83 6.68
C ILE A 32 -3.01 15.09 7.42
N TYR A 33 -2.11 14.41 6.69
CA TYR A 33 -0.96 13.75 7.28
C TYR A 33 -0.05 14.73 8.03
N TYR A 34 0.22 15.91 7.46
CA TYR A 34 1.03 16.93 8.10
C TYR A 34 0.37 17.51 9.36
N LEU A 35 -0.95 17.71 9.33
CA LEU A 35 -1.71 18.18 10.50
C LEU A 35 -1.64 17.17 11.65
N LEU A 36 -1.89 15.89 11.37
CA LEU A 36 -1.78 14.81 12.36
C LEU A 36 -0.34 14.66 12.87
N SER A 37 0.65 14.78 11.99
CA SER A 37 2.07 14.74 12.35
C SER A 37 2.46 15.89 13.29
N ALA A 38 1.96 17.10 13.04
CA ALA A 38 2.21 18.26 13.91
C ALA A 38 1.61 18.04 15.31
N ALA A 39 0.36 17.57 15.39
CA ALA A 39 -0.29 17.23 16.67
C ALA A 39 0.46 16.12 17.43
N ALA A 40 0.93 15.09 16.69
CA ALA A 40 1.74 14.02 17.25
C ALA A 40 3.09 14.56 17.78
N CYS A 41 3.75 15.45 17.05
CA CYS A 41 5.00 16.09 17.48
C CYS A 41 4.83 16.85 18.81
N VAL A 42 3.74 17.59 19.01
CA VAL A 42 3.45 18.24 20.29
C VAL A 42 3.37 17.22 21.43
N CYS A 43 2.70 16.10 21.19
CA CYS A 43 2.56 15.02 22.17
C CYS A 43 3.90 14.37 22.53
N VAL A 44 4.78 14.10 21.56
CA VAL A 44 6.09 13.50 21.86
C VAL A 44 7.02 14.51 22.54
N VAL A 45 7.01 15.79 22.16
CA VAL A 45 7.79 16.83 22.86
C VAL A 45 7.36 16.94 24.32
N LEU A 46 6.05 16.97 24.60
CA LEU A 46 5.54 16.94 25.96
C LEU A 46 6.03 15.70 26.73
N LYS A 47 6.00 14.53 26.08
CA LYS A 47 6.56 13.31 26.67
C LYS A 47 8.05 13.46 27.02
N LEU A 48 8.86 13.99 26.11
CA LEU A 48 10.30 14.13 26.30
C LEU A 48 10.61 15.07 27.48
N ILE A 49 9.87 16.17 27.63
CA ILE A 49 10.01 17.11 28.76
C ILE A 49 9.65 16.45 30.09
N LEU A 50 8.63 15.59 30.11
CA LEU A 50 8.15 14.94 31.32
C LEU A 50 9.02 13.74 31.76
N THR A 51 9.87 13.21 30.89
CA THR A 51 10.73 12.05 31.17
C THR A 51 12.10 12.48 31.70
N LYS A 52 12.57 11.81 32.76
CA LYS A 52 13.92 12.02 33.29
C LYS A 52 14.94 11.24 32.48
N TYR A 53 16.04 11.86 32.08
CA TYR A 53 17.12 11.21 31.31
C TYR A 53 18.49 11.38 31.98
N ASN A 54 19.36 10.39 31.81
CA ASN A 54 20.77 10.52 32.21
C ASN A 54 21.57 11.28 31.12
N LYS A 55 22.68 11.93 31.48
CA LYS A 55 23.58 12.65 30.56
C LYS A 55 23.96 11.83 29.32
N LYS A 56 24.28 10.53 29.49
CA LYS A 56 24.58 9.62 28.37
C LYS A 56 23.38 9.42 27.43
N GLN A 57 22.17 9.32 27.99
CA GLN A 57 20.94 9.17 27.22
C GLN A 57 20.62 10.45 26.45
N ILE A 58 20.76 11.62 27.10
CA ILE A 58 20.57 12.93 26.46
C ILE A 58 21.55 13.10 25.30
N ALA A 59 22.84 12.81 25.50
CA ALA A 59 23.85 12.91 24.45
C ALA A 59 23.52 12.01 23.25
N ALA A 60 23.11 10.76 23.49
CA ALA A 60 22.70 9.85 22.42
C ALA A 60 21.44 10.35 21.68
N MET A 61 20.45 10.87 22.40
CA MET A 61 19.23 11.43 21.81
C MET A 61 19.53 12.64 20.94
N ILE A 62 20.37 13.57 21.43
CA ILE A 62 20.79 14.76 20.66
C ILE A 62 21.50 14.33 19.37
N LEU A 63 22.45 13.40 19.48
CA LEU A 63 23.18 12.89 18.31
C LEU A 63 22.23 12.28 17.26
N LEU A 64 21.30 11.42 17.70
CA LEU A 64 20.33 10.81 16.79
C LEU A 64 19.42 11.85 16.13
N CYS A 65 18.93 12.83 16.91
CA CYS A 65 18.09 13.91 16.37
C CYS A 65 18.86 14.79 15.38
N LEU A 66 20.14 15.10 15.62
CA LEU A 66 20.97 15.87 14.70
C LEU A 66 21.18 15.14 13.38
N ILE A 67 21.49 13.83 13.43
CA ILE A 67 21.64 13.00 12.22
C ILE A 67 20.32 12.94 11.45
N ALA A 68 19.20 12.70 12.14
CA ALA A 68 17.88 12.65 11.52
C ALA A 68 17.46 14.01 10.92
N PHE A 69 17.80 15.12 11.58
CA PHE A 69 17.53 16.46 11.07
C PHE A 69 18.36 16.78 9.82
N ALA A 70 19.65 16.45 9.81
CA ALA A 70 20.49 16.58 8.62
C ALA A 70 19.94 15.75 7.45
N ALA A 71 19.59 14.48 7.71
CA ALA A 71 18.98 13.59 6.72
C ALA A 71 17.64 14.12 6.19
N TYR A 72 16.79 14.64 7.07
CA TYR A 72 15.53 15.27 6.69
C TYR A 72 15.75 16.52 5.83
N ARG A 73 16.70 17.40 6.22
CA ARG A 73 16.91 18.65 5.49
C ARG A 73 17.37 18.42 4.06
N ASN A 74 18.17 17.37 3.84
CA ASN A 74 18.71 17.02 2.52
C ASN A 74 17.73 16.21 1.68
N SER A 75 16.98 15.27 2.28
CA SER A 75 16.02 14.43 1.56
C SER A 75 14.64 15.06 1.36
N GLY A 76 14.23 15.93 2.29
CA GLY A 76 12.87 16.44 2.42
C GLY A 76 11.84 15.42 2.93
N ARG A 77 12.28 14.26 3.46
CA ARG A 77 11.39 13.17 3.89
C ARG A 77 11.23 13.15 5.41
N LEU A 78 10.06 13.58 5.90
CA LEU A 78 9.76 13.72 7.34
C LEU A 78 9.83 12.39 8.12
N GLY A 79 9.67 11.25 7.44
CA GLY A 79 9.62 9.93 8.05
C GLY A 79 10.80 9.63 8.99
N ILE A 80 12.03 10.01 8.63
CA ILE A 80 13.23 9.72 9.45
C ILE A 80 13.22 10.45 10.79
N LEU A 81 12.71 11.69 10.82
CA LEU A 81 12.55 12.46 12.05
C LEU A 81 11.51 11.83 12.97
N LEU A 82 10.35 11.48 12.43
CA LEU A 82 9.29 10.86 13.22
C LEU A 82 9.70 9.48 13.74
N THR A 83 10.44 8.70 12.95
CA THR A 83 11.06 7.44 13.39
C THR A 83 12.00 7.67 14.56
N THR A 84 12.88 8.67 14.46
CA THR A 84 13.86 8.99 15.50
C THR A 84 13.17 9.44 16.80
N LEU A 85 12.17 10.30 16.69
CA LEU A 85 11.34 10.74 17.81
C LEU A 85 10.56 9.57 18.44
N THR A 86 10.12 8.61 17.64
CA THR A 86 9.47 7.39 18.15
C THR A 86 10.42 6.59 19.03
N VAL A 87 11.65 6.34 18.55
CA VAL A 87 12.66 5.55 19.28
C VAL A 87 13.12 6.26 20.55
N VAL A 88 13.45 7.55 20.46
CA VAL A 88 13.87 8.36 21.61
C VAL A 88 12.72 8.58 22.61
N GLY A 89 11.50 8.69 22.10
CA GLY A 89 10.30 8.86 22.90
C GLY A 89 9.86 7.61 23.66
N ILE A 90 10.43 6.42 23.45
CA ILE A 90 9.86 5.19 24.05
C ILE A 90 10.27 4.93 25.51
N LYS A 91 11.23 5.70 26.07
CA LYS A 91 11.67 5.52 27.45
C LYS A 91 10.50 5.52 28.46
N ASP A 92 10.51 4.58 29.40
CA ASP A 92 9.49 4.29 30.42
C ASP A 92 8.11 3.87 29.85
N ILE A 93 8.05 3.37 28.61
CA ILE A 93 6.81 2.91 27.98
C ILE A 93 6.79 1.38 27.93
N ASP A 94 5.69 0.79 28.41
CA ASP A 94 5.38 -0.63 28.21
C ASP A 94 5.13 -0.90 26.72
N ILE A 95 6.11 -1.52 26.06
CA ILE A 95 6.06 -1.90 24.64
C ILE A 95 4.88 -2.83 24.37
N ARG A 96 4.59 -3.79 25.25
CA ARG A 96 3.48 -4.73 25.06
C ARG A 96 2.12 -4.02 25.11
N LYS A 97 1.97 -3.04 25.98
CA LYS A 97 0.79 -2.17 26.02
C LYS A 97 0.71 -1.28 24.78
N LEU A 98 1.82 -0.73 24.32
CA LEU A 98 1.90 0.07 23.09
C LEU A 98 1.43 -0.72 21.86
N PHE A 99 1.93 -1.95 21.67
CA PHE A 99 1.51 -2.83 20.58
C PHE A 99 0.02 -3.20 20.65
N LYS A 100 -0.56 -3.38 21.85
CA LYS A 100 -2.00 -3.61 22.00
C LYS A 100 -2.82 -2.40 21.58
N ILE A 101 -2.40 -1.19 21.96
CA ILE A 101 -3.06 0.06 21.54
C ILE A 101 -2.94 0.22 20.03
N GLY A 102 -1.74 0.07 19.49
CA GLY A 102 -1.48 0.11 18.04
C GLY A 102 -2.32 -0.89 17.27
N ALA A 103 -2.39 -2.14 17.73
CA ALA A 103 -3.20 -3.18 17.12
C ALA A 103 -4.68 -2.78 17.05
N VAL A 104 -5.25 -2.23 18.13
CA VAL A 104 -6.66 -1.79 18.14
C VAL A 104 -6.87 -0.63 17.17
N VAL A 105 -6.06 0.42 17.27
CA VAL A 105 -6.18 1.61 16.40
C VAL A 105 -6.05 1.20 14.93
N TYR A 106 -5.01 0.43 14.60
CA TYR A 106 -4.74 0.01 13.23
C TYR A 106 -5.79 -0.97 12.70
N THR A 107 -6.35 -1.87 13.52
CA THR A 107 -7.47 -2.73 13.09
C THR A 107 -8.68 -1.90 12.70
N VAL A 108 -9.04 -0.91 13.53
CA VAL A 108 -10.19 -0.04 13.26
C VAL A 108 -9.94 0.79 12.00
N SER A 109 -8.74 1.37 11.85
CA SER A 109 -8.36 2.11 10.65
C SER A 109 -8.40 1.24 9.40
N PHE A 110 -7.75 0.07 9.40
CA PHE A 110 -7.68 -0.82 8.25
C PHE A 110 -9.09 -1.28 7.80
N ILE A 111 -9.91 -1.77 8.74
CA ILE A 111 -11.28 -2.19 8.42
C ILE A 111 -12.11 -1.00 7.93
N GLY A 112 -12.01 0.15 8.60
CA GLY A 112 -12.72 1.36 8.21
C GLY A 112 -12.39 1.81 6.78
N THR A 113 -11.10 1.80 6.41
CA THR A 113 -10.62 2.16 5.06
C THR A 113 -11.15 1.21 4.01
N VAL A 114 -10.99 -0.10 4.21
CA VAL A 114 -11.44 -1.11 3.24
C VAL A 114 -12.94 -1.02 3.01
N LEU A 115 -13.73 -0.82 4.06
CA LEU A 115 -15.19 -0.68 3.95
C LEU A 115 -15.58 0.64 3.29
N ALA A 116 -14.95 1.74 3.67
CA ALA A 116 -15.21 3.04 3.06
C ALA A 116 -14.90 3.00 1.55
N ALA A 117 -13.88 2.26 1.14
CA ALA A 117 -13.55 2.05 -0.26
C ALA A 117 -14.54 1.11 -0.97
N GLY A 118 -14.98 0.03 -0.31
CA GLY A 118 -15.97 -0.91 -0.85
C GLY A 118 -17.34 -0.27 -1.10
N ILE A 119 -17.80 0.58 -0.17
CA ILE A 119 -19.07 1.31 -0.26
C ILE A 119 -18.96 2.58 -1.13
N GLY A 120 -17.75 2.97 -1.55
CA GLY A 120 -17.52 4.16 -2.38
C GLY A 120 -17.54 5.50 -1.63
N ILE A 121 -17.38 5.50 -0.30
CA ILE A 121 -17.21 6.72 0.51
C ILE A 121 -15.85 7.37 0.24
N ILE A 122 -14.80 6.56 0.06
CA ILE A 122 -13.47 7.02 -0.35
C ILE A 122 -13.09 6.40 -1.69
N PRO A 123 -12.15 7.01 -2.45
CA PRO A 123 -11.68 6.43 -3.69
C PRO A 123 -11.11 5.02 -3.47
N ASN A 124 -11.33 4.14 -4.45
CA ASN A 124 -10.73 2.81 -4.48
C ASN A 124 -9.77 2.73 -5.69
N PRO A 125 -8.48 3.06 -5.51
CA PRO A 125 -7.50 3.03 -6.59
C PRO A 125 -7.41 1.63 -7.20
N LEU A 126 -7.29 1.55 -8.51
CA LEU A 126 -7.18 0.30 -9.24
C LEU A 126 -6.19 0.45 -10.40
N VAL A 127 -5.52 -0.66 -10.72
CA VAL A 127 -4.62 -0.77 -11.87
C VAL A 127 -4.86 -2.12 -12.54
N VAL A 128 -4.97 -2.17 -13.85
CA VAL A 128 -5.04 -3.42 -14.60
C VAL A 128 -3.65 -3.89 -14.94
N HIS A 129 -3.36 -5.13 -14.58
CA HIS A 129 -2.11 -5.80 -14.91
C HIS A 129 -2.39 -7.02 -15.77
N ASP A 130 -1.62 -7.18 -16.83
CA ASP A 130 -1.55 -8.44 -17.56
C ASP A 130 -0.72 -9.47 -16.75
N LYS A 131 -1.28 -10.65 -16.54
CA LYS A 131 -0.66 -11.79 -15.85
C LYS A 131 -0.44 -12.97 -16.80
N GLY A 132 -0.03 -12.68 -18.04
CA GLY A 132 0.39 -13.68 -19.02
C GLY A 132 -0.75 -14.66 -19.28
N ASN A 133 -0.57 -15.93 -18.89
CA ASN A 133 -1.55 -17.00 -19.16
C ASN A 133 -2.94 -16.78 -18.51
N ILE A 134 -3.06 -15.92 -17.50
CA ILE A 134 -4.35 -15.61 -16.86
C ILE A 134 -5.07 -14.45 -17.59
N GLY A 135 -4.33 -13.66 -18.37
CA GLY A 135 -4.78 -12.42 -18.99
C GLY A 135 -4.81 -11.25 -18.02
N GLU A 136 -5.59 -10.23 -18.37
CA GLU A 136 -5.75 -9.01 -17.59
C GLU A 136 -6.49 -9.25 -16.27
N ILE A 137 -5.98 -8.66 -15.18
CA ILE A 137 -6.60 -8.73 -13.86
C ILE A 137 -6.56 -7.34 -13.21
N ILE A 138 -7.67 -6.94 -12.60
CA ILE A 138 -7.70 -5.72 -11.79
C ILE A 138 -6.94 -5.93 -10.49
N ARG A 139 -6.12 -4.96 -10.15
CA ARG A 139 -5.38 -4.90 -8.90
C ARG A 139 -5.94 -3.76 -8.05
N TRP A 140 -6.64 -4.13 -6.98
CA TRP A 140 -7.34 -3.18 -6.13
C TRP A 140 -6.46 -2.67 -4.98
N GLY A 141 -6.53 -1.36 -4.74
CA GLY A 141 -5.92 -0.69 -3.60
C GLY A 141 -6.78 -0.69 -2.33
N MET A 142 -8.09 -0.92 -2.42
CA MET A 142 -9.01 -0.99 -1.27
C MET A 142 -8.90 0.21 -0.31
N GLY A 143 -8.85 1.41 -0.89
CA GLY A 143 -8.67 2.68 -0.16
C GLY A 143 -7.22 3.06 0.10
N TYR A 144 -6.26 2.19 -0.23
CA TYR A 144 -4.82 2.50 -0.27
C TYR A 144 -4.37 2.86 -1.69
N SER A 145 -3.24 3.55 -1.79
CA SER A 145 -2.71 4.06 -3.06
C SER A 145 -2.47 2.98 -4.12
N THR A 146 -2.05 1.78 -3.71
CA THR A 146 -1.83 0.64 -4.59
C THR A 146 -2.19 -0.68 -3.91
N GLY A 147 -2.36 -1.76 -4.68
CA GLY A 147 -2.55 -3.10 -4.13
C GLY A 147 -1.39 -3.59 -3.26
N ASN A 148 -0.14 -3.16 -3.51
CA ASN A 148 0.98 -3.51 -2.62
C ASN A 148 0.82 -2.87 -1.24
N VAL A 149 0.49 -1.59 -1.21
CA VAL A 149 0.30 -0.85 0.06
C VAL A 149 -0.89 -1.41 0.84
N PHE A 150 -1.95 -1.84 0.15
CA PHE A 150 -3.06 -2.56 0.79
C PHE A 150 -2.58 -3.85 1.49
N HIS A 151 -1.81 -4.68 0.78
CA HIS A 151 -1.30 -5.93 1.34
C HIS A 151 -0.26 -5.69 2.45
N GLU A 152 0.62 -4.72 2.27
CA GLU A 152 1.57 -4.29 3.28
C GLU A 152 0.84 -3.83 4.56
N SER A 153 -0.25 -3.08 4.41
CA SER A 153 -1.07 -2.64 5.54
C SER A 153 -1.69 -3.84 6.27
N TYR A 154 -2.14 -4.86 5.54
CA TYR A 154 -2.58 -6.11 6.14
C TYR A 154 -1.43 -6.83 6.90
N PHE A 155 -0.23 -6.90 6.33
CA PHE A 155 0.94 -7.45 7.02
C PHE A 155 1.23 -6.72 8.34
N ILE A 156 1.20 -5.38 8.34
CA ILE A 156 1.42 -4.57 9.54
C ILE A 156 0.38 -4.87 10.61
N LEU A 157 -0.90 -4.97 10.22
CA LEU A 157 -2.00 -5.38 11.09
C LEU A 157 -1.70 -6.75 11.73
N VAL A 158 -1.35 -7.74 10.92
CA VAL A 158 -1.04 -9.11 11.37
C VAL A 158 0.16 -9.11 12.30
N ALA A 159 1.20 -8.32 12.01
CA ALA A 159 2.39 -8.19 12.84
C ALA A 159 2.07 -7.57 14.21
N LEU A 160 1.33 -6.45 14.23
CA LEU A 160 0.88 -5.77 15.45
C LEU A 160 0.05 -6.71 16.34
N VAL A 161 -0.97 -7.36 15.77
CA VAL A 161 -1.85 -8.26 16.52
C VAL A 161 -1.11 -9.52 16.96
N GLY A 162 -0.28 -10.09 16.09
CA GLY A 162 0.55 -11.27 16.37
C GLY A 162 1.43 -11.06 17.61
N TYR A 163 2.16 -9.96 17.65
CA TYR A 163 3.00 -9.63 18.82
C TYR A 163 2.19 -9.21 20.06
N ALA A 164 1.09 -8.48 19.89
CA ALA A 164 0.20 -8.12 20.99
C ALA A 164 -0.42 -9.35 21.69
N LEU A 165 -0.63 -10.44 20.95
CA LEU A 165 -1.13 -11.70 21.47
C LEU A 165 -0.04 -12.55 22.16
N LYS A 166 1.20 -12.53 21.64
CA LYS A 166 2.35 -13.33 22.09
C LYS A 166 1.94 -14.77 22.41
N ASP A 167 1.97 -15.17 23.68
CA ASP A 167 1.68 -16.51 24.19
C ASP A 167 0.24 -16.99 23.90
N LYS A 168 -0.67 -16.06 23.56
CA LYS A 168 -2.04 -16.38 23.14
C LYS A 168 -2.15 -16.66 21.64
N PHE A 169 -1.10 -16.42 20.86
CA PHE A 169 -1.08 -16.73 19.43
C PHE A 169 -0.98 -18.25 19.26
N ASN A 170 -1.80 -18.83 18.38
CA ASN A 170 -1.88 -20.27 18.20
C ASN A 170 -2.27 -20.60 16.76
N PHE A 171 -2.24 -21.89 16.42
CA PHE A 171 -2.54 -22.38 15.07
C PHE A 171 -3.89 -21.88 14.52
N LYS A 172 -4.96 -21.86 15.35
CA LYS A 172 -6.28 -21.38 14.92
C LYS A 172 -6.26 -19.92 14.50
N LYS A 173 -5.53 -19.07 15.24
CA LYS A 173 -5.38 -17.65 14.90
C LYS A 173 -4.48 -17.45 13.69
N ALA A 174 -3.39 -18.22 13.59
CA ALA A 174 -2.53 -18.22 12.41
C ALA A 174 -3.33 -18.58 11.15
N MET A 175 -4.21 -19.59 11.22
CA MET A 175 -5.09 -19.96 10.11
C MET A 175 -6.10 -18.86 9.78
N GLY A 176 -6.69 -18.21 10.78
CA GLY A 176 -7.56 -17.05 10.56
C GLY A 176 -6.86 -15.89 9.84
N PHE A 177 -5.62 -15.58 10.22
CA PHE A 177 -4.82 -14.58 9.52
C PHE A 177 -4.33 -15.05 8.14
N MET A 178 -4.12 -16.35 7.94
CA MET A 178 -3.78 -16.89 6.62
C MET A 178 -4.97 -16.80 5.67
N LEU A 179 -6.19 -17.06 6.14
CA LEU A 179 -7.42 -16.82 5.35
C LEU A 179 -7.53 -15.34 4.98
N GLY A 180 -7.32 -14.42 5.92
CA GLY A 180 -7.29 -12.99 5.60
C GLY A 180 -6.15 -12.63 4.63
N ASN A 181 -4.99 -13.28 4.71
CA ASN A 181 -3.87 -13.09 3.78
C ASN A 181 -4.25 -13.49 2.35
N ILE A 182 -4.95 -14.62 2.20
CA ILE A 182 -5.47 -15.10 0.92
C ILE A 182 -6.55 -14.15 0.40
N LEU A 183 -7.48 -13.70 1.24
CA LEU A 183 -8.53 -12.74 0.86
C LEU A 183 -7.91 -11.43 0.37
N VAL A 184 -6.96 -10.86 1.10
CA VAL A 184 -6.25 -9.64 0.68
C VAL A 184 -5.50 -9.88 -0.62
N PHE A 185 -4.82 -11.01 -0.77
CA PHE A 185 -4.15 -11.38 -2.03
C PHE A 185 -5.09 -11.44 -3.22
N LEU A 186 -6.30 -11.98 -3.02
CA LEU A 186 -7.31 -12.07 -4.08
C LEU A 186 -7.65 -10.71 -4.65
N PHE A 187 -7.53 -9.60 -3.92
CA PHE A 187 -7.77 -8.26 -4.44
C PHE A 187 -6.47 -7.51 -4.79
N SER A 188 -5.44 -7.65 -3.97
CA SER A 188 -4.17 -6.91 -4.08
C SER A 188 -3.24 -7.44 -5.16
N VAL A 189 -3.38 -8.73 -5.51
CA VAL A 189 -2.49 -9.51 -6.39
C VAL A 189 -1.00 -9.28 -6.04
N SER A 190 -0.70 -9.04 -4.75
CA SER A 190 0.65 -8.74 -4.27
C SER A 190 1.38 -10.03 -3.87
N TYR A 191 2.25 -10.51 -4.77
CA TYR A 191 3.07 -11.69 -4.49
C TYR A 191 4.02 -11.47 -3.30
N THR A 192 4.57 -10.26 -3.16
CA THR A 192 5.45 -9.90 -2.04
C THR A 192 4.69 -9.97 -0.72
N GLY A 193 3.49 -9.35 -0.67
CA GLY A 193 2.64 -9.33 0.52
C GLY A 193 2.21 -10.72 0.98
N ILE A 194 1.75 -11.58 0.07
CA ILE A 194 1.31 -12.94 0.45
C ILE A 194 2.46 -13.79 0.98
N ILE A 195 3.65 -13.73 0.34
CA ILE A 195 4.83 -14.51 0.72
C ILE A 195 5.34 -14.06 2.09
N VAL A 196 5.56 -12.76 2.29
CA VAL A 196 6.12 -12.24 3.54
C VAL A 196 5.15 -12.42 4.72
N THR A 197 3.84 -12.23 4.49
CA THR A 197 2.84 -12.46 5.55
C THR A 197 2.77 -13.94 5.93
N THR A 198 2.83 -14.85 4.95
CA THR A 198 2.88 -16.29 5.21
C THR A 198 4.14 -16.66 6.00
N PHE A 199 5.29 -16.11 5.59
CA PHE A 199 6.57 -16.29 6.30
C PHE A 199 6.47 -15.82 7.76
N TYR A 200 5.92 -14.63 8.01
CA TYR A 200 5.73 -14.12 9.37
C TYR A 200 4.79 -15.01 10.19
N LEU A 201 3.65 -15.44 9.64
CA LEU A 201 2.70 -16.31 10.35
C LEU A 201 3.34 -17.63 10.75
N ALA A 202 4.10 -18.26 9.85
CA ALA A 202 4.84 -19.48 10.12
C ALA A 202 5.93 -19.26 11.18
N LEU A 203 6.73 -18.21 11.03
CA LEU A 203 7.84 -17.90 11.94
C LEU A 203 7.35 -17.49 13.32
N ASN A 204 6.27 -16.73 13.42
CA ASN A 204 5.67 -16.32 14.69
C ASN A 204 4.98 -17.50 15.39
N LEU A 205 4.30 -18.39 14.65
CA LEU A 205 3.75 -19.63 15.21
C LEU A 205 4.87 -20.52 15.75
N TYR A 206 5.98 -20.64 15.01
CA TYR A 206 7.17 -21.36 15.48
C TYR A 206 7.74 -20.71 16.76
N ALA A 207 7.93 -19.40 16.75
CA ALA A 207 8.53 -18.63 17.84
C ALA A 207 7.72 -18.70 19.15
N VAL A 208 6.39 -18.67 19.09
CA VAL A 208 5.52 -18.72 20.29
C VAL A 208 5.55 -20.09 20.96
N ASN A 209 5.77 -21.16 20.19
CA ASN A 209 5.85 -22.53 20.71
C ASN A 209 7.27 -22.95 21.12
N LYS A 210 8.27 -22.12 20.85
CA LYS A 210 9.68 -22.43 21.11
C LYS A 210 10.15 -21.73 22.38
N SER A 211 10.81 -22.48 23.26
CA SER A 211 11.48 -21.92 24.43
C SER A 211 12.83 -21.28 24.07
N GLU A 212 13.63 -21.97 23.26
CA GLU A 212 14.96 -21.52 22.85
C GLU A 212 15.35 -21.95 21.44
N LEU A 213 16.13 -21.11 20.77
CA LEU A 213 16.76 -21.45 19.49
C LEU A 213 17.99 -22.38 19.69
N SER A 214 18.12 -23.34 18.80
CA SER A 214 19.32 -24.16 18.62
C SER A 214 20.51 -23.32 18.16
N ARG A 215 21.71 -23.91 18.13
CA ARG A 215 22.92 -23.22 17.66
C ARG A 215 22.82 -22.82 16.19
N GLY A 216 22.31 -23.72 15.34
CA GLY A 216 22.12 -23.46 13.91
C GLY A 216 21.13 -22.31 13.67
N GLU A 217 20.00 -22.31 14.38
CA GLU A 217 18.98 -21.25 14.24
C GLU A 217 19.47 -19.88 14.73
N LYS A 218 20.29 -19.86 15.79
CA LYS A 218 20.94 -18.62 16.25
C LYS A 218 21.85 -18.06 15.16
N LEU A 219 22.69 -18.90 14.56
CA LEU A 219 23.57 -18.51 13.47
C LEU A 219 22.76 -18.03 12.26
N LEU A 220 21.74 -18.79 11.85
CA LEU A 220 20.87 -18.44 10.74
C LEU A 220 20.19 -17.08 10.95
N SER A 221 19.71 -16.82 12.18
CA SER A 221 19.12 -15.53 12.53
C SER A 221 20.11 -14.36 12.36
N GLN A 222 21.40 -14.57 12.70
CA GLN A 222 22.44 -13.55 12.50
C GLN A 222 22.76 -13.33 11.03
N LEU A 223 22.75 -14.39 10.21
CA LEU A 223 23.06 -14.31 8.78
C LEU A 223 21.90 -13.74 7.94
N PHE A 224 20.67 -13.76 8.48
CA PHE A 224 19.48 -13.31 7.76
C PHE A 224 19.56 -11.86 7.31
N PHE A 225 19.96 -10.94 8.20
CA PHE A 225 20.06 -9.52 7.87
C PHE A 225 21.20 -9.22 6.86
N PRO A 226 22.44 -9.72 7.06
CA PRO A 226 23.48 -9.67 6.04
C PRO A 226 23.04 -10.22 4.68
N ALA A 227 22.30 -11.33 4.65
CA ALA A 227 21.77 -11.87 3.40
C ALA A 227 20.80 -10.91 2.69
N CYS A 228 19.92 -10.23 3.43
CA CYS A 228 19.04 -9.19 2.88
C CYS A 228 19.84 -8.04 2.25
N LEU A 229 20.92 -7.60 2.92
CA LEU A 229 21.82 -6.56 2.40
C LEU A 229 22.59 -7.04 1.16
N LEU A 230 23.11 -8.26 1.17
CA LEU A 230 23.81 -8.85 0.03
C LEU A 230 22.90 -8.95 -1.20
N ILE A 231 21.63 -9.36 -1.03
CA ILE A 231 20.67 -9.38 -2.14
C ILE A 231 20.41 -7.94 -2.63
N SER A 232 20.24 -6.98 -1.73
CA SER A 232 19.85 -5.62 -2.07
C SER A 232 20.96 -4.79 -2.75
N PHE A 233 22.22 -4.98 -2.36
CA PHE A 233 23.36 -4.25 -2.92
C PHE A 233 24.21 -5.09 -3.86
N GLY A 234 24.36 -6.39 -3.59
CA GLY A 234 25.13 -7.31 -4.44
C GLY A 234 24.33 -7.86 -5.62
N GLY A 235 23.04 -8.14 -5.43
CA GLY A 235 22.14 -8.59 -6.51
C GLY A 235 22.17 -7.68 -7.75
N PRO A 236 22.01 -6.35 -7.61
CA PRO A 236 22.12 -5.41 -8.72
C PRO A 236 23.46 -5.47 -9.48
N GLN A 237 24.57 -5.80 -8.82
CA GLN A 237 25.88 -5.91 -9.48
C GLN A 237 26.06 -7.19 -10.31
N LEU A 238 25.13 -8.14 -10.15
CA LEU A 238 25.19 -9.46 -10.78
C LEU A 238 24.17 -9.63 -11.91
N LEU A 239 23.53 -8.54 -12.38
CA LEU A 239 22.53 -8.57 -13.45
C LEU A 239 23.07 -9.05 -14.81
N ASN A 240 24.39 -9.17 -14.97
CA ASN A 240 24.99 -9.77 -16.15
C ASN A 240 24.80 -11.30 -16.24
N TYR A 241 24.40 -11.96 -15.14
CA TYR A 241 24.17 -13.40 -15.11
C TYR A 241 22.69 -13.74 -15.40
N PRO A 242 22.40 -14.76 -16.24
CA PRO A 242 21.01 -15.11 -16.62
C PRO A 242 20.10 -15.42 -15.42
N PHE A 243 20.64 -16.08 -14.40
CA PHE A 243 19.90 -16.35 -13.17
C PHE A 243 19.43 -15.06 -12.47
N MET A 244 20.29 -14.04 -12.43
CA MET A 244 19.96 -12.77 -11.78
C MET A 244 18.94 -11.97 -12.58
N GLN A 245 18.99 -12.02 -13.91
CA GLN A 245 17.97 -11.41 -14.77
C GLN A 245 16.60 -12.06 -14.57
N LYS A 246 16.56 -13.39 -14.43
CA LYS A 246 15.32 -14.10 -14.09
C LYS A 246 14.80 -13.69 -12.72
N LEU A 247 15.68 -13.58 -11.73
CA LEU A 247 15.32 -13.12 -10.40
C LEU A 247 14.78 -11.67 -10.42
N ASP A 248 15.41 -10.79 -11.17
CA ASP A 248 14.98 -9.40 -11.33
C ASP A 248 13.61 -9.30 -12.02
N SER A 249 13.37 -10.11 -13.05
CA SER A 249 12.05 -10.24 -13.69
C SER A 249 10.98 -10.68 -12.68
N MET A 250 11.29 -11.68 -11.82
CA MET A 250 10.39 -12.10 -10.74
C MET A 250 10.15 -10.99 -9.70
N MET A 251 11.18 -10.16 -9.45
CA MET A 251 11.13 -9.02 -8.54
C MET A 251 10.57 -7.75 -9.20
N GLN A 252 10.05 -7.84 -10.44
CA GLN A 252 9.52 -6.73 -11.24
C GLN A 252 10.54 -5.59 -11.40
N ALA A 253 11.74 -5.91 -11.88
CA ALA A 253 12.82 -4.97 -12.19
C ALA A 253 13.42 -4.22 -10.99
N ARG A 254 13.10 -4.60 -9.75
CA ARG A 254 13.57 -3.91 -8.53
C ARG A 254 15.10 -3.93 -8.37
N LEU A 255 15.79 -4.97 -8.85
CA LEU A 255 17.26 -5.02 -8.81
C LEU A 255 17.84 -4.10 -9.88
N SER A 256 17.26 -4.09 -11.08
CA SER A 256 17.66 -3.18 -12.17
C SER A 256 17.47 -1.72 -11.78
N PHE A 257 16.35 -1.35 -11.15
CA PHE A 257 16.14 0.00 -10.64
C PHE A 257 17.15 0.34 -9.54
N SER A 258 17.41 -0.59 -8.61
CA SER A 258 18.42 -0.40 -7.57
C SER A 258 19.81 -0.15 -8.16
N GLN A 259 20.20 -0.87 -9.23
CA GLN A 259 21.45 -0.67 -9.95
C GLN A 259 21.53 0.74 -10.52
N TYR A 260 20.47 1.21 -11.17
CA TYR A 260 20.40 2.55 -11.73
C TYR A 260 20.67 3.63 -10.68
N TYR A 261 20.00 3.58 -9.52
CA TYR A 261 20.22 4.56 -8.47
C TYR A 261 21.65 4.50 -7.91
N LEU A 262 22.20 3.30 -7.70
CA LEU A 262 23.54 3.13 -7.15
C LEU A 262 24.64 3.68 -8.08
N TRP A 263 24.44 3.64 -9.40
CA TRP A 263 25.44 4.12 -10.36
C TRP A 263 25.26 5.57 -10.79
N ASN A 264 24.01 6.07 -10.85
CA ASN A 264 23.73 7.37 -11.46
C ASN A 264 23.41 8.46 -10.45
N GLN A 265 23.21 8.14 -9.17
CA GLN A 265 22.87 9.13 -8.14
C GLN A 265 23.99 9.31 -7.11
N PRO A 266 24.17 10.53 -6.57
CA PRO A 266 25.26 10.79 -5.64
C PRO A 266 24.99 10.14 -4.27
N ILE A 267 25.95 9.34 -3.82
CA ILE A 267 25.98 8.77 -2.47
C ILE A 267 26.57 9.81 -1.52
N THR A 268 25.82 10.17 -0.47
CA THR A 268 26.21 11.21 0.48
C THR A 268 26.09 10.73 1.93
N LEU A 269 26.84 11.36 2.85
CA LEU A 269 26.84 10.98 4.27
C LEU A 269 25.48 11.19 4.95
N PHE A 270 24.77 12.25 4.58
CA PHE A 270 23.50 12.69 5.19
C PHE A 270 22.34 12.69 4.20
N GLY A 271 22.42 11.90 3.14
CA GLY A 271 21.34 11.72 2.18
C GLY A 271 21.19 12.89 1.22
N THR A 272 20.41 12.65 0.17
CA THR A 272 20.13 13.64 -0.87
C THR A 272 18.72 13.43 -1.42
N ARG A 273 18.19 14.46 -2.08
CA ARG A 273 17.01 14.30 -2.93
C ARG A 273 17.48 13.84 -4.31
N MET A 274 16.96 12.70 -4.76
CA MET A 274 17.27 12.15 -6.08
C MET A 274 16.84 13.14 -7.18
N LYS A 275 17.65 13.25 -8.23
CA LYS A 275 17.41 14.13 -9.39
C LYS A 275 17.50 13.31 -10.68
N ASP A 276 17.00 13.83 -11.78
CA ASP A 276 17.24 13.29 -13.13
C ASP A 276 16.86 11.80 -13.28
N LEU A 277 15.58 11.50 -13.01
CA LEU A 277 15.04 10.17 -13.26
C LEU A 277 14.87 9.98 -14.78
N PRO A 278 15.35 8.86 -15.34
CA PRO A 278 15.30 8.64 -16.78
C PRO A 278 13.84 8.51 -17.22
N ASN A 279 13.02 7.92 -16.35
CA ASN A 279 11.60 7.74 -16.53
C ASN A 279 10.88 7.82 -15.17
N PHE A 280 9.62 8.23 -15.15
CA PHE A 280 8.84 8.38 -13.91
C PHE A 280 8.54 7.04 -13.22
N TRP A 281 8.56 5.92 -13.95
CA TRP A 281 8.32 4.57 -13.43
C TRP A 281 9.57 3.89 -12.87
N THR A 282 10.76 4.49 -13.01
CA THR A 282 11.97 4.01 -12.34
C THR A 282 11.87 4.38 -10.86
N ILE A 283 11.25 3.50 -10.06
CA ILE A 283 10.95 3.74 -8.65
C ILE A 283 11.89 2.89 -7.77
N MET A 284 12.50 3.51 -6.77
CA MET A 284 13.41 2.85 -5.82
C MET A 284 12.67 2.07 -4.74
N ASP A 285 12.10 0.91 -5.07
CA ASP A 285 11.30 0.11 -4.14
C ASP A 285 12.08 -0.72 -3.13
N ASN A 286 13.38 -0.99 -3.37
CA ASN A 286 14.21 -1.66 -2.38
C ASN A 286 14.44 -0.75 -1.17
N GLY A 287 13.88 -1.09 -0.01
CA GLY A 287 13.94 -0.29 1.21
C GLY A 287 15.35 -0.05 1.74
N TYR A 288 16.30 -0.95 1.51
CA TYR A 288 17.68 -0.78 1.95
C TYR A 288 18.42 0.23 1.08
N VAL A 289 18.33 0.08 -0.24
CA VAL A 289 18.91 1.03 -1.19
C VAL A 289 18.22 2.39 -1.02
N TYR A 290 16.89 2.41 -0.87
CA TYR A 290 16.13 3.61 -0.56
C TYR A 290 16.64 4.32 0.69
N PHE A 291 16.82 3.60 1.80
CA PHE A 291 17.31 4.18 3.05
C PHE A 291 18.72 4.76 2.84
N PHE A 292 19.62 3.96 2.28
CA PHE A 292 21.02 4.33 2.05
C PHE A 292 21.16 5.59 1.19
N MET A 293 20.45 5.63 0.07
CA MET A 293 20.51 6.75 -0.87
C MET A 293 19.79 7.99 -0.32
N THR A 294 18.60 7.83 0.24
CA THR A 294 17.73 8.95 0.65
C THR A 294 18.17 9.57 1.98
N PHE A 295 18.52 8.76 2.98
CA PHE A 295 18.87 9.26 4.33
C PHE A 295 20.38 9.26 4.61
N GLY A 296 21.18 8.71 3.70
CA GLY A 296 22.63 8.75 3.75
C GLY A 296 23.28 7.61 4.49
N VAL A 297 24.58 7.49 4.27
CA VAL A 297 25.43 6.42 4.80
C VAL A 297 25.38 6.35 6.33
N ILE A 298 25.42 7.49 7.03
CA ILE A 298 25.51 7.52 8.50
C ILE A 298 24.23 6.96 9.13
N ALA A 299 23.07 7.43 8.69
CA ALA A 299 21.78 6.96 9.21
C ALA A 299 21.57 5.47 8.90
N PHE A 300 21.98 5.04 7.70
CA PHE A 300 21.91 3.64 7.29
C PHE A 300 22.82 2.72 8.13
N LEU A 301 24.07 3.14 8.42
CA LEU A 301 24.97 2.38 9.28
C LEU A 301 24.42 2.23 10.71
N LEU A 302 23.83 3.28 11.27
CA LEU A 302 23.18 3.21 12.58
C LEU A 302 22.00 2.25 12.58
N PHE A 303 21.19 2.28 11.53
CA PHE A 303 20.10 1.32 11.30
C PHE A 303 20.64 -0.12 11.29
N CYS A 304 21.70 -0.39 10.51
CA CYS A 304 22.32 -1.72 10.41
C CYS A 304 22.86 -2.21 11.75
N ILE A 305 23.64 -1.38 12.45
CA ILE A 305 24.19 -1.69 13.77
C ILE A 305 23.08 -1.99 14.77
N GLY A 306 22.01 -1.19 14.76
CA GLY A 306 20.85 -1.38 15.60
C GLY A 306 20.22 -2.76 15.41
N TYR A 307 19.93 -3.15 14.16
CA TYR A 307 19.32 -4.45 13.88
C TYR A 307 20.24 -5.62 14.22
N ILE A 308 21.55 -5.52 13.93
CA ILE A 308 22.51 -6.56 14.32
C ILE A 308 22.48 -6.78 15.85
N ILE A 309 22.49 -5.69 16.64
CA ILE A 309 22.42 -5.77 18.10
C ILE A 309 21.09 -6.37 18.56
N LEU A 310 19.96 -5.98 17.96
CA LEU A 310 18.65 -6.52 18.32
C LEU A 310 18.52 -8.01 18.02
N ILE A 311 18.92 -8.45 16.83
CA ILE A 311 18.88 -9.86 16.42
C ILE A 311 19.80 -10.67 17.34
N ALA A 312 21.01 -10.18 17.63
CA ALA A 312 21.94 -10.84 18.55
C ALA A 312 21.39 -10.93 19.98
N GLY A 313 20.66 -9.90 20.44
CA GLY A 313 19.97 -9.88 21.72
C GLY A 313 18.83 -10.89 21.79
N PHE A 314 17.86 -10.80 20.88
CA PHE A 314 16.65 -11.65 20.90
C PHE A 314 16.92 -13.12 20.55
N SER A 315 17.92 -13.41 19.70
CA SER A 315 18.35 -14.80 19.44
C SER A 315 19.07 -15.44 20.63
N GLY A 316 19.57 -14.64 21.57
CA GLY A 316 20.29 -15.10 22.75
C GLY A 316 21.73 -15.54 22.49
N ILE A 317 22.32 -15.21 21.34
CA ILE A 317 23.73 -15.53 21.02
C ILE A 317 24.71 -14.76 21.93
N LEU A 318 24.35 -13.53 22.32
CA LEU A 318 25.15 -12.67 23.21
C LEU A 318 25.21 -13.19 24.66
N ASN A 319 24.36 -14.13 25.06
CA ASN A 319 24.35 -14.66 26.43
C ASN A 319 25.57 -15.53 26.76
N LYS A 320 26.29 -16.05 25.74
CA LYS A 320 27.51 -16.86 25.92
C LYS A 320 28.81 -16.04 25.89
N ILE A 321 28.80 -14.85 25.31
CA ILE A 321 30.00 -14.01 25.16
C ILE A 321 30.07 -13.07 26.36
N GLY A 322 31.08 -13.25 27.22
CA GLY A 322 31.14 -12.67 28.56
C GLY A 322 31.12 -11.12 28.67
N LYS A 323 30.75 -10.66 29.88
CA LYS A 323 31.02 -9.34 30.51
C LYS A 323 30.15 -8.10 30.27
N ARG A 324 29.04 -8.09 29.50
CA ARG A 324 28.11 -6.92 29.46
C ARG A 324 26.76 -7.18 30.16
N LYS A 325 26.66 -6.79 31.45
CA LYS A 325 25.47 -6.95 32.32
C LYS A 325 24.18 -6.32 31.77
N HIS A 326 24.24 -5.24 30.97
CA HIS A 326 23.03 -4.53 30.50
C HIS A 326 22.29 -5.21 29.33
N LEU A 327 23.03 -5.93 28.46
CA LEU A 327 22.47 -6.63 27.28
C LEU A 327 21.99 -8.04 27.62
N ARG A 328 22.46 -8.64 28.73
CA ARG A 328 21.94 -9.90 29.30
C ARG A 328 20.46 -9.84 29.66
N LYS A 329 19.89 -8.64 29.76
CA LYS A 329 18.50 -8.40 30.16
C LYS A 329 17.52 -8.40 28.97
N CYS A 330 18.02 -8.56 27.73
CA CYS A 330 17.17 -8.95 26.61
C CYS A 330 16.71 -10.39 26.84
N GLU A 331 15.59 -10.51 27.56
CA GLU A 331 14.86 -11.77 27.67
C GLU A 331 14.56 -12.31 26.27
N LYS A 332 14.64 -13.63 26.11
CA LYS A 332 14.34 -14.31 24.85
C LYS A 332 12.91 -13.99 24.44
N ASP A 333 12.74 -13.07 23.49
CA ASP A 333 11.45 -12.72 22.92
C ASP A 333 11.46 -13.13 21.45
N LEU A 334 11.36 -14.44 21.22
CA LEU A 334 11.37 -15.01 19.88
C LEU A 334 10.26 -14.43 18.98
N PRO A 335 9.05 -14.09 19.48
CA PRO A 335 8.06 -13.36 18.69
C PRO A 335 8.53 -11.99 18.19
N ALA A 336 9.32 -11.25 18.99
CA ALA A 336 9.94 -10.00 18.52
C ALA A 336 10.98 -10.27 17.43
N LEU A 337 11.77 -11.34 17.56
CA LEU A 337 12.73 -11.76 16.52
C LEU A 337 12.01 -12.14 15.22
N ALA A 338 10.92 -12.91 15.29
CA ALA A 338 10.13 -13.29 14.13
C ALA A 338 9.59 -12.08 13.37
N MET A 339 9.10 -11.08 14.11
CA MET A 339 8.66 -9.80 13.56
C MET A 339 9.83 -9.06 12.88
N ILE A 340 10.97 -8.90 13.56
CA ILE A 340 12.15 -8.23 13.01
C ILE A 340 12.57 -8.88 11.69
N LEU A 341 12.75 -10.21 11.66
CA LEU A 341 13.19 -10.92 10.45
C LEU A 341 12.19 -10.75 9.30
N SER A 342 10.89 -10.73 9.59
CA SER A 342 9.86 -10.55 8.56
C SER A 342 9.85 -9.14 7.98
N PHE A 343 10.02 -8.11 8.82
CA PHE A 343 10.17 -6.73 8.37
C PHE A 343 11.43 -6.51 7.53
N LEU A 344 12.54 -7.14 7.91
CA LEU A 344 13.77 -7.12 7.13
C LEU A 344 13.61 -7.81 5.78
N LEU A 345 12.91 -8.95 5.73
CA LEU A 345 12.62 -9.62 4.46
C LEU A 345 11.77 -8.73 3.54
N TYR A 346 10.74 -8.09 4.08
CA TYR A 346 9.87 -7.21 3.29
C TYR A 346 10.62 -6.00 2.74
N GLY A 347 11.60 -5.48 3.50
CA GLY A 347 12.41 -4.34 3.07
C GLY A 347 13.28 -4.57 1.83
N ILE A 348 13.45 -5.81 1.36
CA ILE A 348 14.07 -6.07 0.06
C ILE A 348 13.15 -5.57 -1.07
N MET A 349 11.84 -5.59 -0.86
CA MET A 349 10.81 -5.35 -1.86
C MET A 349 10.05 -4.03 -1.70
N GLU A 350 10.07 -3.42 -0.52
CA GLU A 350 9.30 -2.21 -0.23
C GLU A 350 10.11 -1.16 0.54
N GLN A 351 9.76 0.12 0.36
CA GLN A 351 10.53 1.29 0.83
C GLN A 351 10.39 1.60 2.32
N PHE A 352 9.39 1.01 2.98
CA PHE A 352 8.88 1.48 4.26
C PHE A 352 9.78 1.19 5.48
N ILE A 353 10.92 0.50 5.28
CA ILE A 353 11.78 -0.01 6.35
C ILE A 353 12.31 1.08 7.32
N SER A 354 12.38 2.32 6.85
CA SER A 354 12.83 3.50 7.61
C SER A 354 11.75 4.15 8.48
N ASN A 355 10.47 3.81 8.28
CA ASN A 355 9.33 4.44 8.92
C ASN A 355 8.83 3.59 10.09
N SER A 356 8.92 4.08 11.34
CA SER A 356 8.53 3.30 12.53
C SER A 356 7.04 2.99 12.65
N PHE A 357 6.18 3.63 11.86
CA PHE A 357 4.73 3.38 11.86
C PHE A 357 4.32 2.36 10.80
N MET A 358 5.19 2.07 9.84
CA MET A 358 5.04 0.98 8.88
C MET A 358 5.91 -0.22 9.33
N ASN A 359 7.19 0.03 9.65
CA ASN A 359 8.10 -0.91 10.28
C ASN A 359 8.07 -0.79 11.80
N VAL A 360 7.06 -1.38 12.43
CA VAL A 360 6.87 -1.35 13.89
C VAL A 360 7.97 -2.08 14.67
N SER A 361 8.82 -2.88 14.01
CA SER A 361 9.97 -3.52 14.67
C SER A 361 11.04 -2.50 15.12
N LEU A 362 11.05 -1.30 14.54
CA LEU A 362 11.92 -0.20 14.97
C LEU A 362 11.65 0.25 16.42
N LEU A 363 10.47 -0.03 16.97
CA LEU A 363 10.15 0.23 18.38
C LEU A 363 11.11 -0.50 19.33
N PHE A 364 11.64 -1.66 18.93
CA PHE A 364 12.60 -2.41 19.72
C PHE A 364 13.96 -1.71 19.83
N MET A 365 14.30 -0.75 18.96
CA MET A 365 15.52 0.06 19.06
C MET A 365 15.60 0.83 20.39
N GLY A 366 14.45 1.13 21.00
CA GLY A 366 14.39 1.70 22.35
C GLY A 366 15.10 0.87 23.41
N ILE A 367 15.12 -0.45 23.25
CA ILE A 367 15.80 -1.38 24.16
C ILE A 367 17.32 -1.14 24.13
N ILE A 368 17.89 -0.77 22.99
CA ILE A 368 19.32 -0.43 22.89
C ILE A 368 19.63 0.86 23.65
N LEU A 369 18.76 1.87 23.56
CA LEU A 369 18.99 3.17 24.20
C LEU A 369 18.76 3.16 25.71
N TYR A 370 17.76 2.42 26.18
CA TYR A 370 17.28 2.50 27.56
C TYR A 370 17.39 1.19 28.35
N GLY A 371 17.61 0.05 27.69
CA GLY A 371 17.51 -1.28 28.30
C GLY A 371 16.05 -1.70 28.54
N LYS A 372 15.84 -2.96 28.93
CA LYS A 372 14.52 -3.46 29.34
C LYS A 372 14.27 -3.12 30.83
N GLU A 373 13.30 -2.25 31.11
CA GLU A 373 12.80 -2.08 32.49
C GLU A 373 12.11 -3.37 32.94
N ALA A 374 12.31 -3.74 34.20
CA ALA A 374 11.70 -4.94 34.76
C ALA A 374 10.18 -4.75 34.84
N ASP A 375 9.47 -5.60 34.12
CA ASP A 375 8.01 -5.68 34.09
C ASP A 375 7.53 -6.10 35.48
N GLU A 376 6.85 -5.22 36.22
CA GLU A 376 5.96 -5.69 37.29
C GLU A 376 4.83 -4.68 37.59
N LYS A 377 3.60 -5.21 37.57
CA LYS A 377 2.33 -4.67 38.13
C LYS A 377 1.36 -3.89 37.24
N THR A 378 1.69 -3.48 36.02
CA THR A 378 0.74 -2.65 35.22
C THR A 378 -0.22 -3.46 34.32
N GLY A 379 0.10 -4.74 34.04
CA GLY A 379 -0.68 -5.61 33.15
C GLY A 379 -2.10 -5.95 33.62
N ASN A 380 -2.37 -5.91 34.93
CA ASN A 380 -3.67 -6.33 35.49
C ASN A 380 -4.79 -5.29 35.30
N ARG A 381 -4.47 -4.00 35.18
CA ARG A 381 -5.50 -2.94 35.12
C ARG A 381 -6.09 -2.76 33.71
N CYS A 382 -5.27 -2.93 32.66
CA CYS A 382 -5.73 -2.88 31.27
C CYS A 382 -6.53 -4.13 30.88
N ASN A 383 -6.15 -5.31 31.40
CA ASN A 383 -6.95 -6.52 31.27
C ASN A 383 -8.36 -6.36 31.89
N LYS A 384 -8.51 -5.56 32.95
CA LYS A 384 -9.81 -5.27 33.59
C LYS A 384 -10.69 -4.30 32.77
N TYR A 385 -10.09 -3.41 31.98
CA TYR A 385 -10.80 -2.50 31.08
C TYR A 385 -11.21 -3.21 29.77
N LEU A 386 -10.30 -3.97 29.17
CA LEU A 386 -10.58 -4.82 28.00
C LEU A 386 -11.53 -5.98 28.33
N SER A 387 -11.52 -6.52 29.55
CA SER A 387 -12.48 -7.54 29.98
C SER A 387 -13.89 -6.97 30.19
N ARG A 388 -14.03 -5.69 30.54
CA ARG A 388 -15.34 -4.99 30.58
C ARG A 388 -15.91 -4.80 29.17
N ILE A 389 -15.09 -4.42 28.19
CA ILE A 389 -15.50 -4.38 26.76
C ILE A 389 -15.87 -5.79 26.27
N ARG A 390 -15.13 -6.83 26.69
CA ARG A 390 -15.46 -8.24 26.42
C ARG A 390 -16.77 -8.73 27.05
N LYS A 391 -17.24 -8.10 28.14
CA LYS A 391 -18.49 -8.44 28.82
C LYS A 391 -19.72 -7.76 28.21
N VAL A 392 -19.53 -6.68 27.44
CA VAL A 392 -20.61 -6.03 26.68
C VAL A 392 -20.89 -6.77 25.35
N VAL A 393 -19.98 -7.65 24.92
CA VAL A 393 -20.16 -8.52 23.74
C VAL A 393 -20.48 -9.95 24.21
N ILE A 394 -21.68 -10.16 24.76
CA ILE A 394 -22.20 -11.50 25.08
C ILE A 394 -23.13 -11.97 23.97
N GLY A 395 -22.66 -12.99 23.26
CA GLY A 395 -23.41 -13.76 22.26
C GLY A 395 -22.53 -14.63 21.35
N LYS A 396 -21.36 -15.11 21.82
CA LYS A 396 -20.30 -15.72 20.99
C LYS A 396 -20.70 -16.94 20.15
N LYS A 397 -21.81 -17.63 20.42
CA LYS A 397 -22.26 -18.78 19.61
C LYS A 397 -23.32 -18.38 18.57
N TYR A 398 -24.19 -17.44 18.91
CA TYR A 398 -25.23 -16.94 18.01
C TYR A 398 -24.69 -15.90 17.02
N PHE A 399 -23.70 -15.08 17.41
CA PHE A 399 -23.09 -14.03 16.58
C PHE A 399 -22.41 -14.57 15.30
N TYR A 400 -21.62 -15.64 15.42
CA TYR A 400 -20.99 -16.27 14.25
C TYR A 400 -22.02 -17.05 13.41
N GLY A 401 -23.05 -17.63 14.05
CA GLY A 401 -24.10 -18.39 13.37
C GLY A 401 -25.03 -17.51 12.54
N THR A 402 -25.51 -16.39 13.08
CA THR A 402 -26.40 -15.45 12.38
C THR A 402 -25.67 -14.67 11.30
N GLY A 403 -24.41 -14.28 11.54
CA GLY A 403 -23.57 -13.63 10.53
C GLY A 403 -23.23 -14.56 9.37
N ALA A 404 -22.87 -15.82 9.65
CA ALA A 404 -22.59 -16.80 8.59
C ALA A 404 -23.84 -17.11 7.76
N VAL A 405 -25.00 -17.34 8.40
CA VAL A 405 -26.26 -17.57 7.70
C VAL A 405 -26.68 -16.33 6.89
N GLY A 406 -26.55 -15.12 7.45
CA GLY A 406 -26.83 -13.86 6.74
C GLY A 406 -25.92 -13.65 5.53
N GLY A 407 -24.62 -13.89 5.68
CA GLY A 407 -23.65 -13.81 4.58
C GLY A 407 -23.88 -14.86 3.49
N THR A 408 -24.24 -16.10 3.86
CA THR A 408 -24.59 -17.16 2.90
C THR A 408 -25.91 -16.88 2.19
N ILE A 409 -26.95 -16.40 2.88
CA ILE A 409 -28.20 -15.99 2.25
C ILE A 409 -27.95 -14.83 1.28
N PHE A 410 -27.16 -13.83 1.69
CA PHE A 410 -26.82 -12.70 0.82
C PHE A 410 -26.01 -13.14 -0.40
N LEU A 411 -25.05 -14.08 -0.23
CA LEU A 411 -24.32 -14.69 -1.34
C LEU A 411 -25.25 -15.42 -2.30
N CYS A 412 -26.12 -16.29 -1.79
CA CYS A 412 -27.07 -17.02 -2.61
C CYS A 412 -28.01 -16.06 -3.33
N CYS A 413 -28.54 -15.05 -2.64
CA CYS A 413 -29.38 -14.02 -3.27
C CYS A 413 -28.61 -13.19 -4.32
N TYR A 414 -27.34 -12.85 -4.07
CA TYR A 414 -26.50 -12.15 -5.04
C TYR A 414 -26.26 -13.03 -6.27
N LEU A 415 -25.70 -14.22 -6.12
CA LEU A 415 -25.41 -15.14 -7.23
C LEU A 415 -26.66 -15.59 -8.00
N LEU A 416 -27.83 -15.65 -7.36
CA LEU A 416 -29.10 -15.97 -8.02
C LEU A 416 -29.74 -14.77 -8.72
N ARG A 417 -29.40 -13.53 -8.34
CA ARG A 417 -30.05 -12.30 -8.84
C ARG A 417 -29.17 -11.51 -9.81
N THR A 418 -27.85 -11.58 -9.67
CA THR A 418 -26.91 -10.91 -10.58
C THR A 418 -26.45 -11.90 -11.63
N THR A 419 -26.79 -11.64 -12.89
CA THR A 419 -26.10 -12.26 -14.02
C THR A 419 -24.67 -11.71 -14.08
N MET A 420 -23.72 -12.57 -14.43
CA MET A 420 -22.36 -12.11 -14.72
C MET A 420 -22.46 -11.07 -15.85
N PRO A 421 -21.91 -9.86 -15.68
CA PRO A 421 -21.94 -8.87 -16.75
C PRO A 421 -21.11 -9.35 -17.94
N ASP A 422 -21.39 -8.85 -19.14
CA ASP A 422 -20.64 -9.24 -20.35
C ASP A 422 -19.24 -8.60 -20.36
N TYR A 423 -19.10 -7.42 -19.75
CA TYR A 423 -17.87 -6.64 -19.65
C TYR A 423 -17.71 -5.98 -18.27
N VAL A 424 -16.50 -5.51 -17.98
CA VAL A 424 -16.21 -4.62 -16.85
C VAL A 424 -15.64 -3.32 -17.38
N GLU A 425 -16.17 -2.20 -16.90
CA GLU A 425 -15.65 -0.87 -17.22
C GLU A 425 -14.44 -0.55 -16.33
N VAL A 426 -13.34 -0.16 -16.98
CA VAL A 426 -12.11 0.22 -16.32
C VAL A 426 -11.72 1.63 -16.77
N PRO A 427 -11.39 2.56 -15.86
CA PRO A 427 -10.87 3.85 -16.26
C PRO A 427 -9.60 3.70 -17.09
N VAL A 428 -9.47 4.42 -18.21
CA VAL A 428 -8.27 4.39 -19.07
C VAL A 428 -6.99 4.62 -18.26
N ARG A 429 -7.05 5.54 -17.28
CA ARG A 429 -5.94 5.84 -16.37
C ARG A 429 -5.43 4.64 -15.56
N ALA A 430 -6.24 3.61 -15.39
CA ALA A 430 -5.87 2.40 -14.65
C ALA A 430 -5.23 1.34 -15.55
N LEU A 431 -5.30 1.48 -16.87
CA LEU A 431 -4.68 0.55 -17.80
C LEU A 431 -3.19 0.86 -17.99
N GLY A 432 -2.40 -0.19 -18.21
CA GLY A 432 -0.99 -0.06 -18.62
C GLY A 432 -0.83 0.24 -20.11
N TYR A 433 -1.89 0.04 -20.90
CA TYR A 433 -1.94 0.32 -22.33
C TYR A 433 -3.38 0.54 -22.81
N VAL A 434 -3.53 1.13 -23.98
CA VAL A 434 -4.79 1.26 -24.71
C VAL A 434 -4.52 0.86 -26.15
N ASP A 435 -5.36 -0.03 -26.70
CA ASP A 435 -5.29 -0.38 -28.11
C ASP A 435 -6.05 0.67 -28.93
N ALA A 436 -5.54 0.97 -30.13
CA ALA A 436 -6.06 2.01 -30.98
C ALA A 436 -5.85 1.68 -32.46
N GLN A 437 -6.70 2.23 -33.30
CA GLN A 437 -6.44 2.35 -34.74
C GLN A 437 -5.86 3.73 -35.00
N SER A 438 -4.73 3.79 -35.69
CA SER A 438 -3.95 5.01 -35.87
C SER A 438 -3.66 5.30 -37.33
N VAL A 439 -3.55 6.58 -37.66
CA VAL A 439 -3.17 7.06 -38.98
C VAL A 439 -2.38 8.36 -38.88
N ILE A 440 -1.43 8.54 -39.79
CA ILE A 440 -0.64 9.77 -39.93
C ILE A 440 -1.23 10.57 -41.09
N ILE A 441 -1.46 11.87 -40.86
CA ILE A 441 -1.92 12.82 -41.86
C ILE A 441 -0.79 13.82 -42.09
N HIS A 442 -0.32 13.89 -43.34
CA HIS A 442 0.72 14.83 -43.74
C HIS A 442 0.13 16.20 -44.06
N ALA A 443 0.79 17.25 -43.58
CA ALA A 443 0.44 18.63 -43.84
C ALA A 443 0.74 19.00 -45.31
N VAL A 444 -0.01 19.96 -45.83
CA VAL A 444 0.12 20.39 -47.24
C VAL A 444 1.41 21.18 -47.47
N ASP A 445 1.95 21.85 -46.45
CA ASP A 445 3.17 22.67 -46.56
C ASP A 445 4.31 22.15 -45.65
N THR A 446 5.35 21.59 -46.29
CA THR A 446 6.55 21.07 -45.61
C THR A 446 7.49 22.22 -45.22
N GLY A 447 7.16 22.95 -44.15
CA GLY A 447 7.94 24.09 -43.67
C GLY A 447 7.30 24.91 -42.54
N ALA A 448 6.08 24.55 -42.14
CA ALA A 448 5.27 25.18 -41.09
C ALA A 448 5.94 25.22 -39.71
N SER A 449 5.63 26.26 -38.95
CA SER A 449 5.93 26.33 -37.52
C SER A 449 5.00 25.40 -36.73
N GLU A 450 5.33 25.12 -35.47
CA GLU A 450 4.46 24.32 -34.59
C GLU A 450 3.03 24.85 -34.53
N GLY A 451 2.87 26.17 -34.48
CA GLY A 451 1.56 26.82 -34.45
C GLY A 451 0.75 26.65 -35.74
N ASP A 452 1.41 26.61 -36.90
CA ASP A 452 0.71 26.45 -38.17
C ASP A 452 0.15 25.03 -38.31
N LEU A 453 0.91 24.02 -37.86
CA LEU A 453 0.44 22.63 -37.82
C LEU A 453 -0.64 22.42 -36.73
N GLU A 454 -0.53 23.11 -35.59
CA GLU A 454 -1.58 23.14 -34.56
C GLU A 454 -2.89 23.70 -35.14
N GLU A 455 -2.84 24.80 -35.90
CA GLU A 455 -4.01 25.40 -36.52
C GLU A 455 -4.63 24.47 -37.59
N GLU A 456 -3.81 23.84 -38.44
CA GLU A 456 -4.29 22.86 -39.43
C GLU A 456 -4.97 21.65 -38.75
N MET A 457 -4.37 21.14 -37.66
CA MET A 457 -4.95 20.07 -36.87
C MET A 457 -6.26 20.52 -36.21
N GLU A 458 -6.34 21.72 -35.63
CA GLU A 458 -7.57 22.24 -35.02
C GLU A 458 -8.70 22.40 -36.05
N GLN A 459 -8.39 22.88 -37.25
CA GLN A 459 -9.36 22.96 -38.35
C GLN A 459 -9.87 21.58 -38.75
N TYR A 460 -8.96 20.59 -38.85
CA TYR A 460 -9.33 19.21 -39.11
C TYR A 460 -10.23 18.63 -38.00
N VAL A 461 -9.88 18.86 -36.74
CA VAL A 461 -10.68 18.45 -35.57
C VAL A 461 -12.06 19.07 -35.62
N GLN A 462 -12.19 20.36 -35.94
CA GLN A 462 -13.50 21.00 -36.05
C GLN A 462 -14.34 20.43 -37.20
N ALA A 463 -13.73 20.09 -38.33
CA ALA A 463 -14.43 19.49 -39.47
C ALA A 463 -14.93 18.08 -39.15
N VAL A 464 -14.11 17.25 -38.52
CA VAL A 464 -14.42 15.86 -38.16
C VAL A 464 -15.39 15.77 -36.98
N CYS A 465 -15.19 16.57 -35.94
CA CYS A 465 -15.98 16.55 -34.71
C CYS A 465 -17.23 17.44 -34.78
N ASN A 466 -17.60 17.94 -35.97
CA ASN A 466 -18.81 18.75 -36.16
C ASN A 466 -20.09 17.93 -35.86
N GLU A 467 -21.08 18.57 -35.25
CA GLU A 467 -22.37 17.94 -34.93
C GLU A 467 -23.07 17.46 -36.21
N GLY A 468 -23.27 16.15 -36.34
CA GLY A 468 -23.93 15.52 -37.48
C GLY A 468 -23.03 14.70 -38.41
N ALA A 469 -21.75 15.09 -38.60
CA ALA A 469 -20.84 14.36 -39.50
C ALA A 469 -20.57 12.94 -38.99
N ILE A 470 -20.29 12.80 -37.69
CA ILE A 470 -20.09 11.50 -37.05
C ILE A 470 -21.39 10.69 -37.04
N ARG A 471 -22.56 11.33 -36.94
CA ARG A 471 -23.85 10.63 -36.98
C ARG A 471 -24.07 9.92 -38.32
N ASP A 472 -23.76 10.61 -39.42
CA ASP A 472 -23.89 10.04 -40.76
C ASP A 472 -22.89 8.90 -40.97
N ILE A 473 -21.64 9.07 -40.52
CA ILE A 473 -20.62 8.01 -40.54
C ILE A 473 -21.07 6.78 -39.74
N LEU A 474 -21.64 6.98 -38.55
CA LEU A 474 -22.16 5.89 -37.72
C LEU A 474 -23.33 5.16 -38.40
N ARG A 475 -24.16 5.86 -39.18
CA ARG A 475 -25.23 5.25 -39.98
C ARG A 475 -24.67 4.43 -41.13
N GLU A 476 -23.66 4.93 -41.83
CA GLU A 476 -23.02 4.25 -42.96
C GLU A 476 -22.24 3.00 -42.56
N THR A 477 -21.61 3.05 -41.38
CA THR A 477 -20.85 1.92 -40.81
C THR A 477 -21.74 0.91 -40.08
N GLY A 478 -23.02 1.22 -39.85
CA GLY A 478 -23.94 0.37 -39.10
C GLY A 478 -23.72 0.36 -37.57
N LEU A 479 -22.99 1.35 -37.05
CA LEU A 479 -22.63 1.47 -35.63
C LEU A 479 -23.54 2.43 -34.83
N ASN A 480 -24.49 3.09 -35.48
CA ASN A 480 -25.41 4.07 -34.87
C ASN A 480 -26.25 3.57 -33.68
N GLY A 481 -26.41 2.24 -33.53
CA GLY A 481 -27.09 1.62 -32.38
C GLY A 481 -26.15 1.15 -31.25
N ARG A 482 -24.83 1.24 -31.47
CA ARG A 482 -23.78 0.74 -30.56
C ARG A 482 -22.89 1.86 -30.03
N LEU A 483 -22.65 2.90 -30.85
CA LEU A 483 -21.92 4.10 -30.46
C LEU A 483 -22.77 5.36 -30.62
N THR A 484 -22.55 6.30 -29.72
CA THR A 484 -23.03 7.69 -29.84
C THR A 484 -21.92 8.60 -30.36
N GLU A 485 -22.29 9.74 -30.95
CA GLU A 485 -21.33 10.77 -31.39
C GLU A 485 -20.39 11.21 -30.26
N ALA A 486 -20.93 11.36 -29.05
CA ALA A 486 -20.16 11.75 -27.87
C ALA A 486 -19.09 10.70 -27.51
N GLN A 487 -19.38 9.41 -27.71
CA GLN A 487 -18.45 8.32 -27.45
C GLN A 487 -17.36 8.22 -28.52
N VAL A 488 -17.69 8.44 -29.79
CA VAL A 488 -16.68 8.52 -30.87
C VAL A 488 -15.76 9.73 -30.66
N ASN A 489 -16.32 10.90 -30.37
CA ASN A 489 -15.56 12.11 -30.03
C ASN A 489 -14.68 11.93 -28.79
N ALA A 490 -15.10 11.10 -27.84
CA ALA A 490 -14.33 10.75 -26.66
C ALA A 490 -13.17 9.77 -26.97
N ALA A 491 -13.35 8.90 -27.96
CA ALA A 491 -12.37 7.91 -28.37
C ALA A 491 -11.34 8.46 -29.38
N LEU A 492 -11.64 9.57 -30.05
CA LEU A 492 -10.72 10.23 -30.97
C LEU A 492 -9.65 11.03 -30.23
N GLU A 493 -8.40 10.84 -30.63
CA GLU A 493 -7.25 11.60 -30.16
C GLU A 493 -6.45 12.14 -31.35
N PHE A 494 -5.96 13.37 -31.18
CA PHE A 494 -5.15 14.08 -32.15
C PHE A 494 -3.86 14.49 -31.44
N SER A 495 -2.71 14.16 -32.03
CA SER A 495 -1.41 14.44 -31.41
C SER A 495 -0.31 14.61 -32.44
N PHE A 496 0.81 15.20 -32.02
CA PHE A 496 2.02 15.25 -32.82
C PHE A 496 2.87 14.00 -32.59
N PRO A 497 3.27 13.28 -33.66
CA PRO A 497 4.28 12.24 -33.54
C PRO A 497 5.54 12.75 -32.84
N GLN A 498 6.18 11.94 -31.99
CA GLN A 498 7.43 12.32 -31.34
C GLN A 498 8.55 12.54 -32.36
N SER A 499 8.52 11.89 -33.52
CA SER A 499 9.45 12.15 -34.62
C SER A 499 9.35 13.60 -35.11
N VAL A 500 8.13 14.14 -35.22
CA VAL A 500 7.84 15.53 -35.62
C VAL A 500 8.36 16.50 -34.56
N ARG A 501 8.06 16.23 -33.27
CA ARG A 501 8.54 17.05 -32.14
C ARG A 501 10.06 17.02 -31.96
N SER A 502 10.68 15.84 -32.07
CA SER A 502 12.11 15.66 -31.82
C SER A 502 12.96 16.27 -32.92
N ASN A 503 12.51 16.15 -34.17
CA ASN A 503 13.20 16.69 -35.33
C ASN A 503 12.82 18.15 -35.62
N LYS A 504 11.84 18.71 -34.88
CA LYS A 504 11.27 20.05 -35.09
C LYS A 504 10.81 20.27 -36.53
N ARG A 505 10.26 19.22 -37.13
CA ARG A 505 9.76 19.21 -38.50
C ARG A 505 8.27 18.97 -38.41
N TYR A 506 7.50 20.04 -38.48
CA TYR A 506 6.05 20.05 -38.27
C TYR A 506 5.32 19.79 -39.59
N ASP A 507 5.50 18.59 -40.15
CA ASP A 507 4.97 18.19 -41.46
C ASP A 507 3.87 17.12 -41.38
N ALA A 508 3.55 16.61 -40.21
CA ALA A 508 2.47 15.63 -40.04
C ALA A 508 1.90 15.63 -38.62
N PHE A 509 0.61 15.29 -38.50
CA PHE A 509 -0.04 15.00 -37.23
C PHE A 509 -0.65 13.59 -37.26
N ARG A 510 -0.98 13.06 -36.09
CA ARG A 510 -1.55 11.72 -35.91
C ARG A 510 -2.99 11.81 -35.46
N VAL A 511 -3.84 10.95 -36.02
CA VAL A 511 -5.20 10.71 -35.57
C VAL A 511 -5.27 9.29 -35.03
N ARG A 512 -5.86 9.13 -33.85
CA ARG A 512 -6.08 7.83 -33.22
C ARG A 512 -7.53 7.66 -32.83
N LEU A 513 -8.04 6.44 -32.99
CA LEU A 513 -9.34 6.02 -32.48
C LEU A 513 -9.12 4.91 -31.46
N PHE A 514 -9.38 5.19 -30.18
CA PHE A 514 -9.20 4.24 -29.09
C PHE A 514 -10.27 3.14 -29.09
N GLU A 515 -9.82 1.90 -28.87
CA GLU A 515 -10.69 0.73 -28.76
C GLU A 515 -11.27 0.62 -27.35
N LEU A 516 -12.29 1.45 -27.08
CA LEU A 516 -12.88 1.59 -25.74
C LEU A 516 -14.01 0.59 -25.46
N TYR A 517 -14.74 0.16 -26.48
CA TYR A 517 -15.96 -0.64 -26.38
C TYR A 517 -15.73 -2.07 -26.86
N SER A 518 -16.19 -3.02 -26.06
CA SER A 518 -15.87 -4.43 -26.21
C SER A 518 -16.76 -5.17 -27.20
N ASP A 519 -17.93 -4.59 -27.49
CA ASP A 519 -18.85 -5.11 -28.48
C ASP A 519 -18.35 -4.85 -29.90
N ILE A 520 -17.39 -3.94 -30.11
CA ILE A 520 -16.82 -3.52 -31.40
C ILE A 520 -15.51 -4.24 -31.69
N SER A 521 -15.42 -4.85 -32.87
CA SER A 521 -14.22 -5.54 -33.34
C SER A 521 -13.15 -4.56 -33.85
N GLU A 522 -11.89 -4.98 -33.82
CA GLU A 522 -10.74 -4.24 -34.38
C GLU A 522 -11.00 -3.77 -35.82
N GLU A 523 -11.59 -4.64 -36.64
CA GLU A 523 -11.95 -4.34 -38.03
C GLU A 523 -13.06 -3.29 -38.15
N GLU A 524 -14.06 -3.32 -37.26
CA GLU A 524 -15.11 -2.29 -37.22
C GLU A 524 -14.54 -0.92 -36.80
N TYR A 525 -13.60 -0.87 -35.86
CA TYR A 525 -12.86 0.35 -35.53
C TYR A 525 -12.04 0.87 -36.71
N ARG A 526 -11.36 -0.04 -37.43
CA ARG A 526 -10.57 0.31 -38.63
C ARG A 526 -11.46 0.90 -39.73
N VAL A 527 -12.62 0.30 -39.98
CA VAL A 527 -13.61 0.81 -40.94
C VAL A 527 -14.16 2.16 -40.50
N LEU A 528 -14.44 2.33 -39.20
CA LEU A 528 -14.93 3.60 -38.65
C LEU A 528 -13.90 4.71 -38.83
N LEU A 529 -12.62 4.47 -38.48
CA LEU A 529 -11.54 5.44 -38.69
C LEU A 529 -11.34 5.75 -40.18
N THR A 530 -11.42 4.74 -41.05
CA THR A 530 -11.33 4.92 -42.52
C THR A 530 -12.39 5.91 -43.03
N ARG A 531 -13.62 5.83 -42.51
CA ARG A 531 -14.70 6.74 -42.88
C ARG A 531 -14.51 8.13 -42.30
N ILE A 532 -14.02 8.22 -41.06
CA ILE A 532 -13.70 9.50 -40.40
C ILE A 532 -12.67 10.29 -41.22
N ILE A 533 -11.64 9.61 -41.74
CA ILE A 533 -10.59 10.27 -42.53
C ILE A 533 -10.91 10.34 -44.03
N SER A 534 -12.06 9.84 -44.47
CA SER A 534 -12.39 9.74 -45.89
C SER A 534 -12.43 11.12 -46.55
N GLY A 535 -11.69 11.28 -47.64
CA GLY A 535 -11.51 12.56 -48.34
C GLY A 535 -10.16 13.24 -48.09
N ASN A 536 -9.32 12.72 -47.19
CA ASN A 536 -7.96 13.22 -47.00
C ASN A 536 -6.94 12.42 -47.84
N ALA A 537 -6.50 12.99 -48.97
CA ALA A 537 -5.55 12.35 -49.88
C ALA A 537 -4.11 12.24 -49.32
N MET A 538 -3.83 12.87 -48.17
CA MET A 538 -2.53 12.90 -47.50
C MET A 538 -2.47 11.99 -46.27
N ALA A 539 -3.43 11.08 -46.11
CA ALA A 539 -3.44 10.11 -45.02
C ALA A 539 -2.68 8.83 -45.40
N ASP A 540 -1.83 8.35 -44.49
CA ASP A 540 -1.16 7.05 -44.61
C ASP A 540 -2.15 5.87 -44.41
N GLU A 541 -1.66 4.65 -44.59
CA GLU A 541 -2.44 3.45 -44.28
C GLU A 541 -2.72 3.36 -42.77
N ILE A 542 -3.97 3.02 -42.42
CA ILE A 542 -4.36 2.80 -41.02
C ILE A 542 -3.67 1.55 -40.49
N TYR A 543 -3.07 1.67 -39.31
CA TYR A 543 -2.41 0.56 -38.64
C TYR A 543 -2.90 0.42 -37.19
N PRO A 544 -2.95 -0.82 -36.66
CA PRO A 544 -3.22 -1.05 -35.25
C PRO A 544 -2.01 -0.63 -34.40
N GLU A 545 -2.26 0.10 -33.32
CA GLU A 545 -1.25 0.60 -32.39
C GLU A 545 -1.63 0.23 -30.95
N ARG A 546 -0.73 -0.44 -30.23
CA ARG A 546 -0.84 -0.61 -28.77
C ARG A 546 -0.09 0.52 -28.07
N ILE A 547 -0.85 1.43 -27.47
CA ILE A 547 -0.30 2.62 -26.81
C ILE A 547 -0.02 2.30 -25.35
N MET A 548 1.25 2.11 -25.02
CA MET A 548 1.68 1.83 -23.65
C MET A 548 1.74 3.12 -22.83
N LYS A 549 1.23 3.07 -21.59
CA LYS A 549 1.25 4.20 -20.65
C LYS A 549 2.66 4.54 -20.15
N ASP A 550 3.47 3.50 -19.93
CA ASP A 550 4.77 3.59 -19.25
C ASP A 550 5.97 3.20 -20.16
N SER A 551 5.79 3.02 -21.47
CA SER A 551 6.89 2.67 -22.38
C SER A 551 6.60 3.05 -23.85
N GLY A 552 7.18 4.14 -24.34
CA GLY A 552 6.98 4.56 -25.74
C GLY A 552 7.38 6.01 -25.98
N SER A 553 7.60 6.36 -27.25
CA SER A 553 7.88 7.70 -27.74
C SER A 553 6.65 8.62 -27.73
N ASP A 554 5.48 8.05 -27.99
CA ASP A 554 4.24 8.79 -28.21
C ASP A 554 3.25 8.52 -27.08
N ARG A 555 3.25 9.37 -26.04
CA ARG A 555 2.24 9.31 -24.99
C ARG A 555 0.91 9.81 -25.54
N ILE A 556 -0.20 9.38 -24.94
CA ILE A 556 -1.51 9.99 -25.20
C ILE A 556 -1.46 11.43 -24.69
N GLU A 557 -1.41 12.40 -25.61
CA GLU A 557 -1.18 13.81 -25.24
C GLU A 557 -2.46 14.49 -24.78
N HIS A 558 -3.62 13.96 -25.20
CA HIS A 558 -4.94 14.52 -24.94
C HIS A 558 -5.95 13.51 -24.34
N ILE A 559 -5.60 12.80 -23.27
CA ILE A 559 -6.67 12.42 -22.31
C ILE A 559 -6.94 13.67 -21.48
N SER A 560 -7.99 14.41 -21.85
CA SER A 560 -8.53 15.51 -21.03
C SER A 560 -8.59 15.04 -19.58
N GLN A 561 -7.85 15.71 -18.69
CA GLN A 561 -7.82 15.37 -17.25
C GLN A 561 -9.22 15.42 -16.61
N ASP A 562 -10.16 16.10 -17.26
CA ASP A 562 -11.52 16.30 -16.81
C ASP A 562 -12.48 15.17 -17.25
N LYS A 563 -12.10 14.34 -18.24
CA LYS A 563 -12.94 13.26 -18.77
C LYS A 563 -12.45 11.89 -18.29
N ASN A 564 -13.17 11.27 -17.35
CA ASN A 564 -12.93 9.90 -16.91
C ASN A 564 -13.39 8.90 -18.00
N TYR A 565 -12.59 8.69 -19.03
CA TYR A 565 -12.88 7.67 -20.04
C TYR A 565 -12.79 6.25 -19.44
N MET A 566 -13.75 5.41 -19.82
CA MET A 566 -13.83 4.01 -19.41
C MET A 566 -13.58 3.12 -20.63
N VAL A 567 -12.90 2.00 -20.41
CA VAL A 567 -12.68 0.93 -21.38
C VAL A 567 -13.41 -0.30 -20.89
N GLU A 568 -14.20 -0.89 -21.76
CA GLU A 568 -14.84 -2.16 -21.51
C GLU A 568 -13.85 -3.29 -21.75
N LYS A 569 -13.69 -4.14 -20.73
CA LYS A 569 -12.84 -5.33 -20.79
C LYS A 569 -13.67 -6.59 -20.62
N THR A 570 -13.42 -7.58 -21.46
CA THR A 570 -14.14 -8.86 -21.48
C THR A 570 -13.22 -10.04 -21.11
N GLY A 571 -13.79 -11.23 -20.93
CA GLY A 571 -13.03 -12.45 -20.67
C GLY A 571 -12.75 -12.74 -19.19
N ASN A 572 -11.53 -13.16 -18.86
CA ASN A 572 -11.18 -13.63 -17.51
C ASN A 572 -11.30 -12.54 -16.44
N ILE A 573 -11.00 -11.29 -16.79
CA ILE A 573 -11.12 -10.14 -15.89
C ILE A 573 -12.53 -10.03 -15.31
N VAL A 574 -13.56 -10.20 -16.15
CA VAL A 574 -14.97 -10.14 -15.78
C VAL A 574 -15.33 -11.26 -14.80
N ARG A 575 -14.87 -12.48 -15.07
CA ARG A 575 -15.13 -13.65 -14.19
C ARG A 575 -14.54 -13.44 -12.80
N ILE A 576 -13.31 -12.92 -12.75
CA ILE A 576 -12.60 -12.66 -11.50
C ILE A 576 -13.30 -11.53 -10.72
N GLU A 577 -13.68 -10.44 -11.38
CA GLU A 577 -14.39 -9.34 -10.74
C GLU A 577 -15.78 -9.74 -10.25
N TYR A 578 -16.51 -10.58 -10.99
CA TYR A 578 -17.80 -11.11 -10.54
C TYR A 578 -17.68 -11.88 -9.22
N VAL A 579 -16.68 -12.76 -9.10
CA VAL A 579 -16.40 -13.50 -7.86
C VAL A 579 -15.96 -12.56 -6.73
N ARG A 580 -15.08 -11.60 -7.03
CA ARG A 580 -14.60 -10.59 -6.07
C ARG A 580 -15.72 -9.71 -5.54
N GLY A 581 -16.61 -9.25 -6.41
CA GLY A 581 -17.81 -8.48 -6.05
C GLY A 581 -18.73 -9.26 -5.13
N ALA A 582 -18.98 -10.55 -5.43
CA ALA A 582 -19.73 -11.43 -4.54
C ALA A 582 -19.06 -11.53 -3.15
N LEU A 583 -17.74 -11.73 -3.09
CA LEU A 583 -17.00 -11.83 -1.83
C LEU A 583 -17.04 -10.54 -0.99
N LEU A 584 -16.90 -9.36 -1.62
CA LEU A 584 -17.03 -8.07 -0.94
C LEU A 584 -18.42 -7.89 -0.34
N ASN A 585 -19.45 -8.18 -1.12
CA ASN A 585 -20.84 -8.11 -0.69
C ASN A 585 -21.14 -9.03 0.51
N ILE A 586 -20.58 -10.24 0.55
CA ILE A 586 -20.66 -11.11 1.74
C ILE A 586 -20.03 -10.44 2.96
N PHE A 587 -18.83 -9.88 2.78
CA PHE A 587 -18.08 -9.29 3.88
C PHE A 587 -18.81 -8.08 4.46
N GLU A 588 -19.30 -7.19 3.60
CA GLU A 588 -20.10 -6.04 3.97
C GLU A 588 -21.41 -6.45 4.65
N GLY A 589 -22.13 -7.43 4.09
CA GLY A 589 -23.37 -7.98 4.66
C GLY A 589 -23.16 -8.63 6.04
N TYR A 590 -22.11 -9.45 6.19
CA TYR A 590 -21.75 -10.05 7.48
C TYR A 590 -21.47 -8.97 8.53
N LEU A 591 -20.77 -7.91 8.15
CA LEU A 591 -20.38 -6.85 9.07
C LEU A 591 -21.55 -5.93 9.44
N LEU A 592 -22.38 -5.53 8.47
CA LEU A 592 -23.62 -4.79 8.73
C LEU A 592 -24.52 -5.57 9.68
N GLY A 593 -24.71 -6.87 9.43
CA GLY A 593 -25.44 -7.76 10.33
C GLY A 593 -24.80 -7.85 11.73
N SER A 594 -23.48 -7.87 11.80
CA SER A 594 -22.73 -7.86 13.06
C SER A 594 -22.94 -6.57 13.85
N ILE A 595 -22.88 -5.41 13.19
CA ILE A 595 -23.06 -4.09 13.79
C ILE A 595 -24.50 -3.92 14.27
N LEU A 596 -25.49 -4.26 13.43
CA LEU A 596 -26.91 -4.27 13.79
C LEU A 596 -27.17 -5.15 15.01
N PHE A 597 -26.58 -6.34 15.07
CA PHE A 597 -26.72 -7.23 16.22
C PHE A 597 -26.12 -6.63 17.50
N VAL A 598 -24.95 -5.98 17.42
CA VAL A 598 -24.35 -5.29 18.56
C VAL A 598 -25.22 -4.11 19.02
N MET A 599 -25.75 -3.31 18.08
CA MET A 599 -26.65 -2.20 18.42
C MET A 599 -27.94 -2.70 19.10
N ILE A 600 -28.58 -3.73 18.55
CA ILE A 600 -29.78 -4.36 19.15
C ILE A 600 -29.44 -4.94 20.54
N GLY A 601 -28.26 -5.55 20.69
CA GLY A 601 -27.76 -6.06 21.97
C GLY A 601 -27.54 -4.96 23.02
N MET A 602 -27.00 -3.81 22.61
CA MET A 602 -26.81 -2.64 23.48
C MET A 602 -28.14 -2.02 23.90
N VAL A 603 -29.11 -1.91 22.99
CA VAL A 603 -30.47 -1.45 23.30
C VAL A 603 -31.13 -2.37 24.34
N ARG A 604 -31.13 -3.68 24.09
CA ARG A 604 -31.69 -4.67 25.03
C ARG A 604 -30.98 -4.68 26.38
N TYR A 605 -29.67 -4.45 26.42
CA TYR A 605 -28.92 -4.34 27.67
C TYR A 605 -29.33 -3.09 28.46
N ASN A 606 -29.48 -1.94 27.79
CA ASN A 606 -29.96 -0.70 28.42
C ASN A 606 -31.39 -0.85 28.96
N ASP A 607 -32.28 -1.53 28.23
CA ASP A 607 -33.65 -1.80 28.68
C ASP A 607 -33.68 -2.71 29.91
N LYS A 608 -32.81 -3.73 29.94
CA LYS A 608 -32.67 -4.62 31.10
C LYS A 608 -32.11 -3.90 32.33
N GLN A 609 -31.13 -3.02 32.16
CA GLN A 609 -30.60 -2.19 33.25
C GLN A 609 -31.66 -1.21 33.79
N LYS A 610 -32.46 -0.61 32.92
CA LYS A 610 -33.61 0.22 33.33
C LYS A 610 -34.65 -0.58 34.10
N GLY A 611 -34.95 -1.82 33.67
CA GLY A 611 -35.85 -2.73 34.38
C GLY A 611 -35.34 -3.14 35.76
N GLU A 612 -34.04 -3.49 35.87
CA GLU A 612 -33.40 -3.86 37.14
C GLU A 612 -33.29 -2.66 38.11
N GLN A 613 -33.13 -1.43 37.62
CA GLN A 613 -33.20 -0.20 38.43
C GLN A 613 -34.63 0.09 38.91
N LYS A 614 -35.64 -0.14 38.07
CA LYS A 614 -37.05 0.06 38.44
C LYS A 614 -37.50 -0.94 39.51
N GLN A 615 -37.12 -2.21 39.37
CA GLN A 615 -37.37 -3.25 40.38
C GLN A 615 -36.60 -3.01 41.69
N LYS A 616 -35.42 -2.39 41.66
CA LYS A 616 -34.73 -2.00 42.89
C LYS A 616 -35.44 -0.86 43.60
N ASN A 617 -35.96 0.12 42.87
CA ASN A 617 -36.70 1.23 43.48
C ASN A 617 -38.06 0.75 44.03
N GLU A 618 -38.76 -0.15 43.35
CA GLU A 618 -40.04 -0.72 43.82
C GLU A 618 -39.92 -1.69 45.01
N ASN A 619 -38.73 -2.22 45.30
CA ASN A 619 -38.46 -3.02 46.52
C ASN A 619 -37.79 -2.21 47.64
N SER A 620 -37.62 -0.89 47.44
CA SER A 620 -37.06 0.04 48.43
C SER A 620 -38.12 0.87 49.14
N ASP A 621 -39.37 0.81 48.66
CA ASP A 621 -40.58 1.34 49.28
C ASP A 621 -41.35 0.17 49.92
#